data_AF-A0A3D0Q1E9-F1
#
_entry.id   AF-A0A3D0Q1E9-F1
#
_cell.length_a   1.000
_cell.length_b   1.000
_cell.length_c   1.000
_cell.angle_alpha   90.00
_cell.angle_beta   90.00
_cell.angle_gamma   90.00
#
_symmetry.space_group_name_H-M   'P 1'
#
loop_
_entity.id
_entity.type
_entity.pdbx_description
1 polymer ?
#
loop_
_entity_poly.entity_id
_entity_poly.type
_entity_poly.pdbx_seq_one_letter_code
_entity_poly.pdbx_strand_id
1 'polypeptide(L)'
;MLFFYAIIANFALAHSSGLINGQTGVSASVTPYSHNFALILVLPTWFFIVSLITLVMLQALLPFYLILLVILKPFGVHGLRHKPEHQYVLSTAFLRYLWLVKLFINLSAMAAKVGVITSDTPLLGPSYTAASQGFFESNEEDDPARAAVVDASHHALQQEIQRNTNSFRSAQKRLLAEFIYNNEADSRSRCAHPDDARVIEINDFEILTVTPVVID
;
A
#
# COMPACT_ATOMS: atom_id res chain seq x y z
N MET A 1 16.67 12.94 -7.21
CA MET A 1 16.40 11.81 -6.29
C MET A 1 16.40 12.22 -4.82
N LEU A 2 17.46 12.86 -4.31
CA LEU A 2 17.55 13.29 -2.89
C LEU A 2 16.42 14.25 -2.43
N PHE A 3 16.03 15.19 -3.30
CA PHE A 3 14.95 16.14 -3.00
C PHE A 3 13.58 15.45 -2.80
N PHE A 4 13.24 14.50 -3.67
CA PHE A 4 12.00 13.72 -3.54
C PHE A 4 11.99 12.86 -2.28
N TYR A 5 13.12 12.24 -1.96
CA TYR A 5 13.27 11.48 -0.72
C TYR A 5 13.03 12.36 0.51
N ALA A 6 13.62 13.56 0.54
CA ALA A 6 13.43 14.51 1.65
C ALA A 6 11.97 14.94 1.81
N ILE A 7 11.26 15.22 0.71
CA ILE A 7 9.84 15.60 0.76
C ILE A 7 9.00 14.45 1.32
N ILE A 8 9.17 13.24 0.79
CA ILE A 8 8.37 12.07 1.20
C ILE A 8 8.65 11.72 2.66
N ALA A 9 9.92 11.76 3.08
CA ALA A 9 10.31 11.48 4.46
C ALA A 9 9.73 12.52 5.43
N ASN A 10 9.84 13.82 5.12
CA ASN A 10 9.30 14.88 5.97
C ASN A 10 7.78 14.82 6.06
N PHE A 11 7.10 14.48 4.96
CA PHE A 11 5.66 14.27 4.96
C PHE A 11 5.25 13.08 5.82
N ALA A 12 5.95 11.94 5.69
CA ALA A 12 5.69 10.75 6.50
C ALA A 12 5.95 10.99 8.00
N LEU A 13 7.02 11.71 8.35
CA LEU A 13 7.34 12.12 9.72
C LEU A 13 6.28 13.05 10.31
N ALA A 14 5.83 14.05 9.55
CA ALA A 14 4.78 14.96 10.01
C ALA A 14 3.43 14.23 10.18
N HIS A 15 3.08 13.36 9.23
CA HIS A 15 1.82 12.62 9.27
C HIS A 15 1.78 11.59 10.42
N SER A 16 2.87 10.86 10.67
CA SER A 16 2.98 9.92 11.79
C SER A 16 2.97 10.62 13.16
N SER A 17 3.67 11.76 13.30
CA SER A 17 3.61 12.59 14.50
C SER A 17 2.19 13.12 14.77
N GLY A 18 1.48 13.54 13.72
CA GLY A 18 0.08 13.97 13.83
C GLY A 18 -0.85 12.83 14.24
N LEU A 19 -0.60 11.61 13.77
CA LEU A 19 -1.39 10.42 14.11
C LEU A 19 -1.29 10.07 15.60
N ILE A 20 -0.08 10.10 16.17
CA ILE A 20 0.17 9.79 17.58
C ILE A 20 -0.37 10.89 18.47
N ASN A 21 -0.06 12.16 18.18
CA ASN A 21 -0.55 13.29 18.95
C ASN A 21 -2.09 13.33 18.96
N GLY A 22 -2.73 13.00 17.84
CA GLY A 22 -4.19 12.89 17.76
C GLY A 22 -4.79 11.72 18.56
N GLN A 23 -3.99 10.74 18.99
CA GLN A 23 -4.44 9.58 19.78
C GLN A 23 -4.08 9.70 21.26
N THR A 24 -2.91 10.22 21.60
CA THR A 24 -2.41 10.33 22.98
C THR A 24 -2.62 11.72 23.60
N GLY A 25 -2.85 12.75 22.78
CA GLY A 25 -2.97 14.14 23.24
C GLY A 25 -1.64 14.78 23.65
N VAL A 26 -0.52 14.06 23.48
CA VAL A 26 0.83 14.52 23.86
C VAL A 26 1.78 14.41 22.67
N SER A 27 2.88 15.17 22.70
CA SER A 27 3.86 15.18 21.61
C SER A 27 4.39 13.78 21.31
N ALA A 28 4.45 13.41 20.02
CA ALA A 28 5.00 12.14 19.57
C ALA A 28 6.50 11.95 19.93
N SER A 29 7.20 13.02 20.32
CA SER A 29 8.61 12.97 20.75
C SER A 29 8.84 12.15 22.00
N VAL A 30 7.82 11.94 22.85
CA VAL A 30 7.93 11.13 24.07
C VAL A 30 7.68 9.64 23.83
N THR A 31 7.29 9.25 22.61
CA THR A 31 6.95 7.86 22.25
C THR A 31 7.71 7.38 21.00
N PRO A 32 9.03 7.18 21.10
CA PRO A 32 9.88 6.90 19.93
C PRO A 32 9.55 5.56 19.25
N TYR A 33 9.11 4.54 20.00
CA TYR A 33 8.78 3.24 19.39
C TYR A 33 7.47 3.33 18.59
N SER A 34 6.47 3.99 19.17
CA SER A 34 5.19 4.26 18.54
C SER A 34 5.34 5.14 17.30
N HIS A 35 6.28 6.10 17.32
CA HIS A 35 6.61 6.94 16.16
C HIS A 35 7.11 6.11 14.97
N ASN A 36 8.04 5.18 15.20
CA ASN A 36 8.54 4.30 14.14
C ASN A 36 7.48 3.32 13.63
N PHE A 37 6.63 2.80 14.52
CA PHE A 37 5.52 1.95 14.13
C PHE A 37 4.47 2.71 13.29
N ALA A 38 4.13 3.93 13.68
CA ALA A 38 3.23 4.80 12.93
C ALA A 38 3.77 5.11 11.52
N LEU A 39 5.10 5.27 11.36
CA LEU A 39 5.70 5.38 10.02
C LEU A 39 5.37 4.16 9.15
N ILE A 40 5.50 2.94 9.70
CA ILE A 40 5.18 1.70 8.98
C ILE A 40 3.70 1.65 8.61
N LEU A 41 2.80 2.05 9.50
CA LEU A 41 1.35 2.09 9.23
C LEU A 41 0.97 3.11 8.15
N VAL A 42 1.71 4.22 8.07
CA VAL A 42 1.47 5.33 7.14
C VAL A 42 2.15 5.11 5.79
N LEU A 43 3.11 4.18 5.69
CA LEU A 43 3.77 3.87 4.43
C LEU A 43 2.73 3.59 3.35
N PRO A 44 2.73 4.35 2.24
CA PRO A 44 1.72 4.17 1.22
C PRO A 44 1.80 2.77 0.62
N THR A 45 0.65 2.10 0.51
CA THR A 45 0.55 0.76 -0.10
C THR A 45 1.14 0.73 -1.52
N TRP A 46 1.06 1.84 -2.25
CA TRP A 46 1.62 1.96 -3.60
C TRP A 46 3.15 1.80 -3.64
N PHE A 47 3.87 2.08 -2.55
CA PHE A 47 5.32 1.86 -2.48
C PHE A 47 5.68 0.38 -2.58
N PHE A 48 4.91 -0.48 -1.89
CA PHE A 48 5.07 -1.94 -1.96
C PHE A 48 4.72 -2.47 -3.36
N ILE A 49 3.67 -1.94 -3.97
CA ILE A 49 3.25 -2.30 -5.33
C ILE A 49 4.34 -1.93 -6.34
N VAL A 50 4.91 -0.73 -6.27
CA VAL A 50 5.98 -0.27 -7.17
C VAL A 50 7.24 -1.11 -7.01
N SER A 51 7.63 -1.46 -5.77
CA SER A 51 8.76 -2.36 -5.53
C SER A 51 8.52 -3.73 -6.18
N LEU A 52 7.35 -4.32 -5.96
CA LEU A 52 6.97 -5.60 -6.55
C LEU A 52 7.00 -5.55 -8.08
N ILE A 53 6.41 -4.50 -8.69
CA ILE A 53 6.41 -4.31 -10.15
C ILE A 53 7.84 -4.14 -10.67
N THR A 54 8.68 -3.36 -9.99
CA THR A 54 10.08 -3.14 -10.38
C THR A 54 10.86 -4.44 -10.38
N LEU A 55 10.68 -5.27 -9.34
CA LEU A 55 11.29 -6.59 -9.26
C LEU A 55 10.83 -7.51 -10.40
N VAL A 56 9.53 -7.52 -10.71
CA VAL A 56 8.97 -8.30 -11.83
C VAL A 56 9.51 -7.82 -13.18
N MET A 57 9.58 -6.50 -13.39
CA MET A 57 10.10 -5.91 -14.62
C MET A 57 11.58 -6.22 -14.82
N LEU A 58 12.39 -6.16 -13.75
CA LEU A 58 13.79 -6.54 -13.81
C LEU A 58 13.96 -8.04 -14.16
N GLN A 59 13.12 -8.90 -13.59
CA GLN A 59 13.10 -10.34 -13.92
C GLN A 59 12.68 -10.62 -15.36
N ALA A 60 11.79 -9.79 -15.93
CA ALA A 60 11.36 -9.89 -17.32
C ALA A 60 12.42 -9.39 -18.32
N LEU A 61 13.23 -8.38 -17.93
CA LEU A 61 14.25 -7.78 -18.80
C LEU A 61 15.42 -8.73 -19.10
N LEU A 62 15.82 -9.56 -18.13
CA LEU A 62 16.94 -10.50 -18.23
C LEU A 62 16.79 -11.56 -19.35
N PRO A 63 15.69 -12.34 -19.44
CA PRO A 63 15.50 -13.28 -20.54
C PRO A 63 15.31 -12.57 -21.88
N PHE A 64 14.68 -11.39 -21.90
CA PHE A 64 14.52 -10.58 -23.11
C PHE A 64 15.87 -10.13 -23.69
N TYR A 65 16.78 -9.64 -22.83
CA TYR A 65 18.15 -9.30 -23.22
C TYR A 65 18.90 -10.47 -23.85
N LEU A 66 18.74 -11.69 -23.31
CA LEU A 66 19.38 -12.90 -23.84
C LEU A 66 18.80 -13.33 -25.19
N ILE A 67 17.48 -13.22 -25.38
CA ILE A 67 16.83 -13.48 -26.68
C ILE A 67 17.29 -12.46 -27.73
N LEU A 68 17.39 -11.18 -27.36
CA LEU A 68 17.91 -10.12 -28.23
C LEU A 68 19.34 -10.42 -28.70
N LEU A 69 20.22 -10.89 -27.80
CA LEU A 69 21.57 -11.33 -28.16
C LEU A 69 21.58 -12.51 -29.14
N VAL A 70 20.62 -13.43 -29.01
CA VAL A 70 20.49 -14.60 -29.91
C VAL A 70 19.99 -14.19 -31.29
N ILE A 71 19.07 -13.23 -31.37
CA ILE A 71 18.60 -12.65 -32.64
C ILE A 71 19.69 -11.79 -33.30
N LEU A 72 20.57 -11.15 -32.53
CA LEU A 72 21.71 -10.39 -33.05
C LEU A 72 22.88 -11.29 -33.50
N LYS A 73 22.90 -12.55 -33.06
CA LYS A 73 23.90 -13.56 -33.45
C LYS A 73 24.03 -13.79 -34.97
N PRO A 74 22.95 -13.93 -35.77
CA PRO A 74 23.05 -14.05 -37.23
C PRO A 74 23.65 -12.81 -37.93
N PHE A 75 23.71 -11.65 -37.26
CA PHE A 75 24.30 -10.41 -37.80
C PHE A 75 25.82 -10.28 -37.57
N GLY A 76 26.50 -11.34 -37.10
CA GLY A 76 27.96 -11.40 -37.11
C GLY A 76 28.68 -10.56 -36.05
N VAL A 77 27.99 -10.17 -34.96
CA VAL A 77 28.60 -9.46 -33.83
C VAL A 77 29.40 -10.45 -32.96
N HIS A 78 30.66 -10.69 -33.33
CA HIS A 78 31.55 -11.66 -32.68
C HIS A 78 32.02 -11.25 -31.26
N GLY A 79 31.69 -10.04 -30.79
CA GLY A 79 32.22 -9.45 -29.55
C GLY A 79 31.53 -9.89 -28.24
N LEU A 80 30.40 -10.60 -28.29
CA LEU A 80 29.58 -10.93 -27.10
C LEU A 80 29.53 -12.43 -26.80
N ARG A 81 30.58 -13.15 -27.22
CA ARG A 81 30.70 -14.60 -27.03
C ARG A 81 30.90 -14.89 -25.54
N HIS A 82 29.89 -15.48 -24.92
CA HIS A 82 29.97 -15.91 -23.52
C HIS A 82 31.16 -16.87 -23.35
N LYS A 83 31.88 -16.76 -22.23
CA LYS A 83 32.94 -17.71 -21.88
C LYS A 83 32.37 -19.14 -21.89
N PRO A 84 33.12 -20.14 -22.38
CA PRO A 84 32.61 -21.49 -22.64
C PRO A 84 32.14 -22.27 -21.39
N GLU A 85 32.25 -21.67 -20.21
CA GLU A 85 31.91 -22.25 -18.90
C GLU A 85 30.41 -22.15 -18.55
N HIS A 86 29.58 -21.52 -19.39
CA HIS A 86 28.13 -21.39 -19.15
C HIS A 86 27.31 -22.04 -20.27
N GLN A 87 27.04 -23.34 -20.15
CA GLN A 87 26.39 -24.16 -21.18
C GLN A 87 24.85 -24.03 -21.25
N TYR A 88 24.18 -23.53 -20.19
CA TYR A 88 22.70 -23.59 -20.07
C TYR A 88 22.01 -22.22 -19.94
N VAL A 89 22.64 -21.13 -20.39
CA VAL A 89 22.08 -19.77 -20.26
C VAL A 89 20.78 -19.60 -21.05
N LEU A 90 20.68 -20.24 -22.22
CA LEU A 90 19.50 -20.14 -23.08
C LEU A 90 18.32 -20.98 -22.57
N SER A 91 18.60 -22.23 -22.16
CA SER A 91 17.56 -23.15 -21.67
C SER A 91 16.96 -22.68 -20.35
N THR A 92 17.79 -22.14 -19.45
CA THR A 92 17.32 -21.53 -18.20
C THR A 92 16.52 -20.23 -18.43
N ALA A 93 16.89 -19.41 -19.43
CA ALA A 93 16.12 -18.22 -19.80
C ALA A 93 14.72 -18.57 -20.34
N PHE A 94 14.62 -19.60 -21.18
CA PHE A 94 13.33 -20.07 -21.71
C PHE A 94 12.41 -20.59 -20.60
N LEU A 95 12.95 -21.41 -19.68
CA LEU A 95 12.18 -21.92 -18.54
C LEU A 95 11.71 -20.78 -17.61
N ARG A 96 12.57 -19.78 -17.38
CA ARG A 96 12.19 -18.56 -16.61
C ARG A 96 11.10 -17.76 -17.30
N TYR A 97 11.15 -17.63 -18.63
CA TYR A 97 10.10 -16.95 -19.39
C TYR A 97 8.75 -17.66 -19.28
N LEU A 98 8.73 -19.00 -19.42
CA LEU A 98 7.52 -19.80 -19.20
C LEU A 98 6.97 -19.62 -17.77
N TRP A 99 7.85 -19.59 -16.77
CA TRP A 99 7.44 -19.37 -15.38
C TRP A 99 6.86 -17.96 -15.16
N LEU A 100 7.44 -16.93 -15.79
CA LEU A 100 6.92 -15.56 -15.75
C LEU A 100 5.54 -15.44 -16.42
N VAL A 101 5.33 -16.10 -17.56
CA VAL A 101 4.00 -16.14 -18.21
C VAL A 101 2.98 -16.82 -17.31
N LYS A 102 3.33 -17.95 -16.68
CA LYS A 102 2.45 -18.62 -15.70
C LYS A 102 2.13 -17.71 -14.51
N LEU A 103 3.13 -17.00 -13.98
CA LEU A 103 2.96 -16.07 -12.87
C LEU A 103 2.05 -14.90 -13.28
N PHE A 104 2.22 -14.36 -14.48
CA PHE A 104 1.38 -13.30 -15.02
C PHE A 104 -0.09 -13.74 -15.17
N ILE A 105 -0.35 -14.95 -15.70
CA ILE A 105 -1.71 -15.51 -15.81
C ILE A 105 -2.34 -15.70 -14.43
N ASN A 106 -1.57 -16.18 -13.45
CA ASN A 106 -2.09 -16.32 -12.08
C ASN A 106 -2.37 -14.96 -11.46
N LEU A 107 -1.49 -13.98 -11.65
CA LEU A 107 -1.66 -12.63 -11.11
C LEU A 107 -2.87 -11.92 -11.76
N SER A 108 -3.06 -12.04 -13.07
CA SER A 108 -4.22 -11.46 -13.76
C SER A 108 -5.53 -12.14 -13.34
N ALA A 109 -5.54 -13.45 -13.13
CA ALA A 109 -6.69 -14.17 -12.60
C ALA A 109 -7.02 -13.75 -11.16
N MET A 110 -6.01 -13.53 -10.32
CA MET A 110 -6.22 -13.00 -8.96
C MET A 110 -6.67 -11.54 -8.99
N ALA A 111 -6.10 -10.71 -9.87
CA ALA A 111 -6.54 -9.32 -10.06
C ALA A 111 -7.98 -9.23 -10.56
N ALA A 112 -8.43 -10.18 -11.40
CA ALA A 112 -9.82 -10.31 -11.79
C ALA A 112 -10.71 -10.68 -10.59
N LYS A 113 -10.30 -11.63 -9.74
CA LYS A 113 -11.03 -11.98 -8.51
C LYS A 113 -11.09 -10.84 -7.49
N VAL A 114 -10.03 -10.05 -7.41
CA VAL A 114 -9.94 -8.85 -6.55
C VAL A 114 -10.71 -7.67 -7.15
N GLY A 115 -11.14 -7.77 -8.41
CA GLY A 115 -12.04 -6.80 -9.03
C GLY A 115 -11.34 -5.60 -9.67
N VAL A 116 -10.13 -5.78 -10.20
CA VAL A 116 -9.42 -4.73 -10.95
C VAL A 116 -9.79 -4.76 -12.45
N ILE A 117 -10.33 -5.88 -12.95
CA ILE A 117 -10.44 -6.15 -14.41
C ILE A 117 -11.87 -6.55 -14.85
N THR A 118 -12.77 -6.93 -13.93
CA THR A 118 -14.15 -7.35 -14.26
C THR A 118 -15.18 -6.36 -13.74
N SER A 119 -16.35 -6.26 -14.40
CA SER A 119 -17.44 -5.33 -14.05
C SER A 119 -18.30 -5.73 -12.85
N ASP A 120 -18.03 -6.88 -12.25
CA ASP A 120 -18.72 -7.38 -11.07
C ASP A 120 -17.75 -7.36 -9.90
N THR A 121 -17.71 -6.25 -9.12
CA THR A 121 -16.71 -6.12 -8.04
C THR A 121 -17.25 -5.54 -6.75
N PRO A 122 -16.77 -6.07 -5.60
CA PRO A 122 -16.88 -5.48 -4.27
C PRO A 122 -15.74 -4.51 -3.91
N LEU A 123 -14.72 -4.29 -4.78
CA LEU A 123 -13.58 -3.39 -4.48
C LEU A 123 -13.72 -1.99 -5.09
N LEU A 124 -14.30 -1.87 -6.29
CA LEU A 124 -14.64 -0.58 -6.92
C LEU A 124 -16.14 -0.28 -6.89
N GLY A 125 -16.94 -1.23 -6.38
CA GLY A 125 -18.39 -1.12 -6.27
C GLY A 125 -19.12 -1.09 -7.62
N PRO A 126 -20.43 -1.39 -7.65
CA PRO A 126 -21.27 -1.29 -8.84
C PRO A 126 -21.36 0.14 -9.43
N SER A 127 -20.86 1.14 -8.71
CA SER A 127 -20.87 2.55 -9.13
C SER A 127 -19.73 2.91 -10.09
N TYR A 128 -18.55 2.28 -9.99
CA TYR A 128 -17.47 2.52 -10.96
C TYR A 128 -17.79 1.94 -12.34
N THR A 129 -18.49 0.80 -12.36
CA THR A 129 -18.82 0.08 -13.59
C THR A 129 -19.92 0.81 -14.35
N ALA A 130 -20.94 1.31 -13.66
CA ALA A 130 -21.94 2.23 -14.21
C ALA A 130 -21.32 3.51 -14.78
N ALA A 131 -20.35 4.12 -14.09
CA ALA A 131 -19.66 5.33 -14.55
C ALA A 131 -18.78 5.07 -15.79
N SER A 132 -18.05 3.95 -15.83
CA SER A 132 -17.23 3.57 -16.98
C SER A 132 -18.07 3.26 -18.22
N GLN A 133 -19.21 2.59 -18.05
CA GLN A 133 -20.10 2.21 -19.14
C GLN A 133 -20.82 3.43 -19.74
N GLY A 134 -21.15 4.43 -18.92
CA GLY A 134 -21.66 5.72 -19.39
C GLY A 134 -20.63 6.59 -20.14
N PHE A 135 -19.33 6.36 -19.94
CA PHE A 135 -18.25 7.14 -20.56
C PHE A 135 -17.88 6.66 -21.98
N PHE A 136 -18.08 5.38 -22.30
CA PHE A 136 -17.80 4.81 -23.62
C PHE A 136 -18.99 4.87 -24.60
N GLU A 137 -20.20 5.10 -24.10
CA GLU A 137 -21.42 5.29 -24.89
C GLU A 137 -21.70 6.78 -25.12
N SER A 138 -20.70 7.51 -25.62
CA SER A 138 -20.86 8.91 -26.00
C SER A 138 -21.43 8.99 -27.42
N ASN A 139 -22.75 8.93 -27.55
CA ASN A 139 -23.48 9.57 -28.66
C ASN A 139 -24.87 10.01 -28.15
N GLU A 140 -25.12 11.31 -28.32
CA GLU A 140 -26.40 12.04 -28.23
C GLU A 140 -27.06 12.34 -26.85
N GLU A 141 -26.79 13.59 -26.41
CA GLU A 141 -27.69 14.66 -25.98
C GLU A 141 -28.83 14.43 -24.94
N ASP A 142 -28.55 14.93 -23.73
CA ASP A 142 -29.44 15.73 -22.86
C ASP A 142 -30.78 15.14 -22.37
N ASP A 143 -30.70 14.03 -21.60
CA ASP A 143 -31.82 13.54 -20.79
C ASP A 143 -31.60 13.85 -19.29
N PRO A 144 -32.43 14.70 -18.65
CA PRO A 144 -32.30 15.06 -17.23
C PRO A 144 -32.46 13.86 -16.30
N ALA A 145 -33.13 12.79 -16.73
CA ALA A 145 -33.21 11.55 -15.97
C ALA A 145 -31.84 10.85 -15.87
N ARG A 146 -30.99 10.95 -16.90
CA ARG A 146 -29.65 10.32 -16.93
C ARG A 146 -28.64 11.12 -16.11
N ALA A 147 -28.76 12.44 -16.04
CA ALA A 147 -27.96 13.29 -15.16
C ALA A 147 -28.16 12.93 -13.67
N ALA A 148 -29.41 12.70 -13.26
CA ALA A 148 -29.73 12.27 -11.90
C ALA A 148 -29.17 10.87 -11.56
N VAL A 149 -29.15 9.95 -12.53
CA VAL A 149 -28.58 8.60 -12.34
C VAL A 149 -27.05 8.65 -12.21
N VAL A 150 -26.38 9.46 -13.03
CA VAL A 150 -24.93 9.65 -12.95
C VAL A 150 -24.55 10.30 -11.62
N ASP A 151 -25.24 11.37 -11.20
CA ASP A 151 -25.00 12.04 -9.92
C ASP A 151 -25.23 11.11 -8.72
N ALA A 152 -26.33 10.35 -8.71
CA ALA A 152 -26.59 9.34 -7.69
C ALA A 152 -25.50 8.25 -7.63
N SER A 153 -24.98 7.82 -8.79
CA SER A 153 -23.88 6.85 -8.86
C SER A 153 -22.56 7.41 -8.31
N HIS A 154 -22.27 8.69 -8.59
CA HIS A 154 -21.11 9.40 -8.04
C HIS A 154 -21.21 9.53 -6.52
N HIS A 155 -22.37 9.92 -6.01
CA HIS A 155 -22.62 10.00 -4.57
C HIS A 155 -22.48 8.64 -3.88
N ALA A 156 -23.01 7.57 -4.48
CA ALA A 156 -22.85 6.21 -3.95
C ALA A 156 -21.38 5.75 -3.93
N LEU A 157 -20.62 6.00 -5.01
CA LEU A 157 -19.18 5.71 -5.05
C LEU A 157 -18.41 6.49 -3.97
N GLN A 158 -18.72 7.77 -3.83
CA GLN A 158 -18.05 8.62 -2.84
C GLN A 158 -18.36 8.17 -1.41
N GLN A 159 -19.58 7.73 -1.14
CA GLN A 159 -19.96 7.16 0.15
C GLN A 159 -19.20 5.87 0.45
N GLU A 160 -19.01 5.00 -0.55
CA GLU A 160 -18.26 3.76 -0.39
C GLU A 160 -16.76 4.03 -0.14
N ILE A 161 -16.15 4.93 -0.91
CA ILE A 161 -14.76 5.35 -0.71
C ILE A 161 -14.57 5.94 0.69
N GLN A 162 -15.52 6.76 1.14
CA GLN A 162 -15.47 7.38 2.46
C GLN A 162 -15.63 6.33 3.57
N ARG A 163 -16.53 5.37 3.40
CA ARG A 163 -16.72 4.24 4.32
C ARG A 163 -15.45 3.42 4.44
N ASN A 164 -14.85 3.04 3.32
CA ASN A 164 -13.64 2.23 3.29
C ASN A 164 -12.45 3.00 3.93
N THR A 165 -12.27 4.27 3.57
CA THR A 165 -11.23 5.14 4.15
C THR A 165 -11.38 5.29 5.66
N ASN A 166 -12.62 5.50 6.13
CA ASN A 166 -12.91 5.60 7.57
C ASN A 166 -12.61 4.29 8.30
N SER A 167 -12.95 3.14 7.71
CA SER A 167 -12.67 1.82 8.30
C SER A 167 -11.18 1.51 8.38
N PHE A 168 -10.42 1.89 7.35
CA PHE A 168 -8.97 1.75 7.34
C PHE A 168 -8.33 2.67 8.39
N ARG A 169 -8.78 3.91 8.48
CA ARG A 169 -8.29 4.87 9.47
C ARG A 169 -8.61 4.42 10.90
N SER A 170 -9.79 3.87 11.14
CA SER A 170 -10.14 3.33 12.47
C SER A 170 -9.31 2.10 12.82
N ALA A 171 -9.06 1.20 11.87
CA ALA A 171 -8.17 0.06 12.05
C ALA A 171 -6.73 0.50 12.38
N GLN A 172 -6.18 1.47 11.65
CA GLN A 172 -4.87 2.05 11.95
C GLN A 172 -4.79 2.63 13.36
N LYS A 173 -5.79 3.43 13.77
CA LYS A 173 -5.86 4.01 15.11
C LYS A 173 -5.94 2.93 16.20
N ARG A 174 -6.72 1.88 15.97
CA ARG A 174 -6.86 0.76 16.90
C ARG A 174 -5.54 0.02 17.08
N LEU A 175 -4.85 -0.32 15.99
CA LEU A 175 -3.54 -0.97 16.03
C LEU A 175 -2.51 -0.10 16.74
N LEU A 176 -2.50 1.20 16.47
CA LEU A 176 -1.60 2.14 17.14
C LEU A 176 -1.90 2.22 18.65
N ALA A 177 -3.17 2.34 19.05
CA ALA A 177 -3.55 2.41 20.46
C ALA A 177 -3.15 1.13 21.21
N GLU A 178 -3.34 -0.03 20.60
CA GLU A 178 -2.94 -1.31 21.16
C GLU A 178 -1.42 -1.45 21.25
N PHE A 179 -0.69 -0.96 20.25
CA PHE A 179 0.77 -0.92 20.28
C PHE A 179 1.28 -0.04 21.43
N ILE A 180 0.73 1.16 21.57
CA ILE A 180 1.09 2.11 22.65
C ILE A 180 0.86 1.46 24.02
N TYR A 181 -0.33 0.88 24.25
CA TYR A 181 -0.64 0.26 25.54
C TYR A 181 0.28 -0.94 25.85
N ASN A 182 0.54 -1.80 24.86
CA ASN A 182 1.27 -3.05 25.11
C ASN A 182 2.79 -2.91 25.08
N ASN A 183 3.34 -1.99 24.29
CA ASN A 183 4.78 -1.91 24.01
C ASN A 183 5.44 -0.60 24.45
N GLU A 184 4.68 0.50 24.58
CA GLU A 184 5.23 1.79 25.00
C GLU A 184 4.92 2.10 26.46
N ALA A 185 3.71 1.81 26.91
CA ALA A 185 3.25 2.09 28.26
C ALA A 185 3.77 1.04 29.25
N ASP A 186 4.38 1.52 30.33
CA ASP A 186 4.89 0.68 31.41
C ASP A 186 3.76 0.32 32.39
N SER A 187 3.87 -0.88 32.97
CA SER A 187 3.03 -1.36 34.05
C SER A 187 3.33 -0.71 35.40
N ARG A 188 4.49 -0.06 35.56
CA ARG A 188 4.89 0.62 36.80
C ARG A 188 5.36 2.03 36.49
N SER A 189 5.02 2.99 37.36
CA SER A 189 5.59 4.34 37.32
C SER A 189 6.04 4.81 38.70
N ARG A 190 6.86 5.86 38.71
CA ARG A 190 7.29 6.55 39.95
C ARG A 190 6.16 7.35 40.60
N CYS A 191 5.17 7.76 39.82
CA CYS A 191 3.98 8.47 40.27
C CYS A 191 2.84 7.49 40.62
N ALA A 192 1.92 7.92 41.48
CA ALA A 192 0.72 7.16 41.79
C ALA A 192 -0.19 7.09 40.55
N HIS A 193 -0.63 5.88 40.19
CA HIS A 193 -1.54 5.64 39.07
C HIS A 193 -2.57 4.57 39.44
N PRO A 194 -3.71 4.50 38.71
CA PRO A 194 -4.73 3.46 38.90
C PRO A 194 -4.18 2.06 38.60
N ASP A 195 -4.66 1.04 39.33
CA ASP A 195 -4.16 -0.34 39.22
C ASP A 195 -4.41 -1.01 37.86
N ASP A 196 -5.39 -0.54 37.07
CA ASP A 196 -5.74 -1.08 35.75
C ASP A 196 -5.10 -0.33 34.58
N ALA A 197 -4.32 0.72 34.88
CA ALA A 197 -3.79 1.63 33.90
C ALA A 197 -2.29 1.44 33.71
N ARG A 198 -1.85 1.64 32.47
CA ARG A 198 -0.42 1.69 32.12
C ARG A 198 0.02 3.14 31.97
N VAL A 199 1.30 3.39 32.15
CA VAL A 199 1.82 4.76 32.28
C VAL A 199 2.95 5.01 31.28
N ILE A 200 2.92 6.20 30.68
CA ILE A 200 4.02 6.74 29.87
C ILE A 200 4.54 7.98 30.58
N GLU A 201 5.81 7.97 30.97
CA GLU A 201 6.46 9.11 31.60
C GLU A 201 6.76 10.18 30.53
N ILE A 202 6.17 11.38 30.68
CA ILE A 202 6.38 12.50 29.75
C ILE A 202 7.58 13.33 30.22
N ASN A 203 7.61 13.64 31.52
CA ASN A 203 8.66 14.39 32.20
C ASN A 203 8.69 14.01 33.69
N ASP A 204 9.54 14.67 34.49
CA ASP A 204 9.69 14.38 35.92
C ASP A 204 8.44 14.67 36.78
N PHE A 205 7.42 15.33 36.22
CA PHE A 205 6.24 15.81 36.95
C PHE A 205 4.90 15.37 36.34
N GLU A 206 4.91 14.83 35.12
CA GLU A 206 3.73 14.51 34.32
C GLU A 206 3.82 13.10 33.76
N ILE A 207 2.72 12.37 33.93
CA ILE A 207 2.56 11.02 33.42
C ILE A 207 1.29 10.92 32.58
N LEU A 208 1.37 10.25 31.44
CA LEU A 208 0.21 9.89 30.65
C LEU A 208 -0.29 8.51 31.10
N THR A 209 -1.53 8.47 31.58
CA THR A 209 -2.18 7.22 31.98
C THR A 209 -3.02 6.70 30.82
N VAL A 210 -2.79 5.45 30.41
CA VAL A 210 -3.46 4.77 29.30
C VAL A 210 -4.28 3.61 29.87
N THR A 211 -5.59 3.68 29.71
CA THR A 211 -6.52 2.63 30.13
C THR A 211 -7.09 1.88 28.91
N PRO A 212 -7.32 0.57 29.02
CA PRO A 212 -7.97 -0.18 27.96
C PRO A 212 -9.44 0.24 27.86
N VAL A 213 -9.91 0.55 26.65
CA VAL A 213 -11.34 0.74 26.40
C VAL A 213 -12.00 -0.62 26.31
N VAL A 214 -12.81 -0.97 27.32
CA VAL A 214 -13.73 -2.10 27.26
C VAL A 214 -14.90 -1.67 26.38
N ILE A 215 -15.03 -2.28 25.21
CA ILE A 215 -16.19 -2.09 24.34
C ILE A 215 -17.20 -3.16 24.74
N ASP A 216 -18.17 -2.79 25.57
CA ASP A 216 -19.37 -3.60 25.86
C ASP A 216 -20.33 -3.62 24.67
#